data_AF-A0A8S9NQU6-F1
#
_entry.id   AF-A0A8S9NQU6-F1
#
_cell.length_a   1.000
_cell.length_b   1.000
_cell.length_c   1.000
_cell.angle_alpha   90.00
_cell.angle_beta   90.00
_cell.angle_gamma   90.00
#
_symmetry.space_group_name_H-M   'P 1'
#
loop_
_entity.id
_entity.type
_entity.pdbx_description
1 polymer ?
#
loop_
_entity_poly.entity_id
_entity_poly.type
_entity_poly.pdbx_seq_one_letter_code
_entity_poly.pdbx_strand_id
1 'polypeptide(L)'
;MECLSPFLGEILRPMCDSMCSRVVNAIRFKSNVQALKKVMEKLVELSCNINYDHKDKSFSLKLMGWQRNSDEVITKARLKLEERRLSRKLVTIARMLEKEGLDLLDMVAVATAHERVEHVPGVSVLYQTTASNMLGKIIYGLRSSEVQKIGIWGMGGVGKTTLVRTLNNKLHEEAAIQPFGLVIFATASKDFDPRTVQKQIAERLDIDTRLEETVERLARRIYVRLEKENNFLLILDDVWKDIDLDLLGIPRTEEKKGSKIILTSRMLNY
;
A
#
# COMPACT_ATOMS: atom_id res chain seq x y z
N MET A 1 -17.89 12.06 -11.87
CA MET A 1 -16.63 12.13 -12.64
C MET A 1 -16.20 13.56 -12.99
N GLU A 2 -17.06 14.59 -12.91
CA GLU A 2 -16.70 15.96 -13.36
C GLU A 2 -16.11 16.90 -12.29
N CYS A 3 -16.07 16.53 -11.01
CA CYS A 3 -15.65 17.47 -9.96
C CYS A 3 -14.15 17.44 -9.59
N LEU A 4 -13.35 16.48 -10.09
CA LEU A 4 -11.94 16.32 -9.67
C LEU A 4 -10.93 16.88 -10.67
N SER A 5 -11.29 17.01 -11.95
CA SER A 5 -10.38 17.55 -12.97
C SER A 5 -10.00 19.02 -12.75
N PRO A 6 -10.88 19.93 -12.26
CA PRO A 6 -10.48 21.30 -11.97
C PRO A 6 -9.56 21.35 -10.75
N PHE A 7 -9.84 20.52 -9.74
CA PHE A 7 -9.10 20.45 -8.47
C PHE A 7 -7.67 19.91 -8.68
N LEU A 8 -7.51 18.88 -9.51
CA LEU A 8 -6.20 18.35 -9.89
C LEU A 8 -5.40 19.37 -10.71
N GLY A 9 -6.06 20.12 -11.59
CA GLY A 9 -5.42 21.20 -12.36
C GLY A 9 -4.92 22.35 -11.48
N GLU A 10 -5.68 22.75 -10.46
CA GLU A 10 -5.30 23.81 -9.53
C GLU A 10 -4.16 23.40 -8.58
N ILE A 11 -4.04 22.11 -8.24
CA ILE A 11 -3.00 21.62 -7.31
C ILE A 11 -1.72 21.19 -8.05
N LEU A 12 -1.83 20.45 -9.16
CA LEU A 12 -0.67 19.86 -9.83
C LEU A 12 0.18 20.87 -10.60
N ARG A 13 -0.43 21.92 -11.16
CA ARG A 13 0.30 22.93 -11.95
C ARG A 13 1.25 23.75 -11.06
N PRO A 14 0.82 24.32 -9.92
CA PRO A 14 1.71 25.00 -8.99
C PRO A 14 2.76 24.08 -8.38
N MET A 15 2.43 22.80 -8.14
CA MET A 15 3.40 21.81 -7.66
C MET A 15 4.49 21.55 -8.71
N CYS A 16 4.13 21.34 -9.98
CA CYS A 16 5.09 21.13 -11.06
C CYS A 16 6.00 22.36 -11.28
N ASP A 17 5.43 23.56 -11.27
CA ASP A 17 6.21 24.81 -11.41
C ASP A 17 7.14 25.04 -10.22
N SER A 18 6.65 24.78 -9.01
CA SER A 18 7.45 24.81 -7.77
C SER A 18 8.59 23.78 -7.80
N MET A 19 8.32 22.57 -8.29
CA MET A 19 9.31 21.50 -8.42
C MET A 19 10.37 21.83 -9.48
N CYS A 20 9.97 22.30 -10.66
CA CYS A 20 10.89 22.72 -11.72
C CYS A 20 11.79 23.86 -11.24
N SER A 21 11.21 24.88 -10.60
CA SER A 21 11.95 26.00 -9.99
C SER A 21 12.92 25.50 -8.91
N ARG A 22 12.49 24.61 -8.00
CA ARG A 22 13.32 24.02 -6.95
C ARG A 22 14.47 23.19 -7.52
N VAL A 23 14.25 22.43 -8.60
CA VAL A 23 15.28 21.61 -9.26
C VAL A 23 16.31 22.49 -9.96
N VAL A 24 15.88 23.48 -10.77
CA VAL A 24 16.78 24.41 -11.46
C VAL A 24 17.61 25.24 -10.45
N ASN A 25 16.97 25.73 -9.39
CA ASN A 25 17.65 26.46 -8.33
C ASN A 25 18.61 25.55 -7.55
N ALA A 26 18.25 24.29 -7.26
CA ALA A 26 19.14 23.34 -6.59
C ALA A 26 20.37 22.99 -7.43
N ILE A 27 20.22 22.86 -8.76
CA ILE A 27 21.31 22.59 -9.71
C ILE A 27 22.25 23.79 -9.79
N ARG A 28 21.75 25.01 -10.07
CA ARG A 28 22.55 26.24 -10.09
C ARG A 28 23.27 26.46 -8.76
N PHE A 29 22.58 26.25 -7.64
CA PHE A 29 23.16 26.41 -6.32
C PHE A 29 24.20 25.31 -6.00
N LYS A 30 24.08 24.08 -6.54
CA LYS A 30 25.09 23.01 -6.38
C LYS A 30 26.40 23.40 -7.06
N SER A 31 26.32 23.88 -8.30
CA SER A 31 27.47 24.40 -9.05
C SER A 31 28.13 25.59 -8.34
N ASN A 32 27.32 26.57 -7.91
CA ASN A 32 27.82 27.75 -7.19
C ASN A 32 28.51 27.40 -5.87
N VAL A 33 27.99 26.41 -5.12
CA VAL A 33 28.61 25.94 -3.87
C VAL A 33 29.93 25.22 -4.12
N GLN A 34 30.04 24.42 -5.17
CA GLN A 34 31.31 23.77 -5.52
C GLN A 34 32.37 24.78 -5.94
N ALA A 35 31.98 25.79 -6.74
CA ALA A 35 32.86 26.89 -7.09
C ALA A 35 33.32 27.67 -5.85
N LEU A 36 32.40 28.00 -4.94
CA LEU A 36 32.71 28.70 -3.69
C LEU A 36 33.65 27.87 -2.79
N LYS A 37 33.41 26.56 -2.66
CA LYS A 37 34.26 25.67 -1.86
C LYS A 37 35.69 25.62 -2.40
N LYS A 38 35.84 25.54 -3.72
CA LYS A 38 37.15 25.55 -4.39
C LYS A 38 37.91 26.87 -4.20
N VAL A 39 37.19 28.00 -4.21
CA VAL A 39 37.77 29.31 -3.91
C VAL A 39 38.18 29.40 -2.45
N MET A 40 37.37 28.89 -1.52
CA MET A 40 37.70 28.86 -0.09
C MET A 40 38.93 27.99 0.21
N GLU A 41 39.03 26.81 -0.39
CA GLU A 41 40.19 25.90 -0.23
C GLU A 41 41.49 26.60 -0.68
N LYS A 42 41.45 27.30 -1.81
CA LYS A 42 42.59 28.10 -2.30
C LYS A 42 42.94 29.27 -1.38
N LEU A 43 41.94 29.96 -0.82
CA LEU A 43 42.18 31.09 0.10
C LEU A 43 42.82 30.63 1.41
N VAL A 44 42.42 29.46 1.93
CA VAL A 44 43.02 28.84 3.11
C VAL A 44 44.45 28.39 2.84
N GLU A 45 44.69 27.77 1.69
CA GLU A 45 46.04 27.35 1.29
C GLU A 45 46.99 28.56 1.13
N LEU A 46 46.51 29.62 0.47
CA LEU A 46 47.27 30.87 0.34
C LEU A 46 47.54 31.52 1.70
N SER A 47 46.58 31.53 2.62
CA SER A 47 46.77 32.14 3.94
C SER A 47 47.75 31.36 4.81
N CYS A 48 47.80 30.03 4.71
CA CYS A 48 48.76 29.19 5.42
C CYS A 48 50.21 29.33 4.91
N ASN A 49 50.42 29.75 3.66
CA ASN A 49 51.73 29.81 3.02
C ASN A 49 52.45 31.17 3.17
N ILE A 50 51.84 32.15 3.85
CA ILE A 50 52.43 33.49 3.99
C ILE A 50 53.42 33.51 5.16
N ASN A 51 54.68 33.82 4.89
CA ASN A 51 55.76 33.90 5.89
C ASN A 51 55.86 35.33 6.48
N TYR A 52 55.94 35.45 7.81
CA TYR A 52 55.81 36.72 8.55
C TYR A 52 57.10 37.55 8.64
N ASP A 53 58.18 37.17 7.97
CA ASP A 53 59.54 37.67 8.23
C ASP A 53 59.94 38.96 7.48
N HIS A 54 58.96 39.80 7.11
CA HIS A 54 59.25 41.09 6.45
C HIS A 54 59.29 42.26 7.45
N LYS A 55 60.39 43.03 7.41
CA LYS A 55 60.65 44.21 8.28
C LYS A 55 59.74 45.43 8.02
N ASP A 56 58.83 45.39 7.03
CA ASP A 56 57.95 46.51 6.68
C ASP A 56 56.60 46.43 7.42
N LYS A 57 56.43 47.31 8.41
CA LYS A 57 55.22 47.43 9.25
C LYS A 57 53.97 47.79 8.44
N SER A 58 54.11 48.51 7.33
CA SER A 58 53.02 48.88 6.41
C SER A 58 52.47 47.65 5.68
N PHE A 59 53.37 46.76 5.26
CA PHE A 59 53.01 45.49 4.61
C PHE A 59 52.26 44.57 5.57
N SER A 60 52.75 44.41 6.80
CA SER A 60 52.13 43.56 7.82
C SER A 60 50.71 44.01 8.21
N LEU A 61 50.44 45.32 8.26
CA LEU A 61 49.09 45.85 8.54
C LEU A 61 48.10 45.57 7.41
N LYS A 62 48.52 45.75 6.15
CA LYS A 62 47.69 45.42 4.97
C LYS A 62 47.37 43.92 4.92
N LEU A 63 48.36 43.09 5.25
CA LEU A 63 48.23 41.64 5.30
C LEU A 63 47.23 41.20 6.38
N MET A 64 47.32 41.75 7.60
CA MET A 64 46.35 41.48 8.67
C MET A 64 44.93 41.93 8.29
N GLY A 65 44.81 43.07 7.60
CA GLY A 65 43.52 43.54 7.07
C GLY A 65 42.92 42.58 6.04
N TRP A 66 43.74 42.06 5.13
CA TRP A 66 43.30 41.06 4.14
C TRP A 66 42.85 39.76 4.82
N GLN A 67 43.60 39.26 5.79
CA GLN A 67 43.29 38.02 6.50
C GLN A 67 41.94 38.12 7.24
N ARG A 68 41.70 39.22 7.95
CA ARG A 68 40.43 39.49 8.65
C ARG A 68 39.23 39.51 7.70
N ASN A 69 39.37 40.14 6.54
CA ASN A 69 38.31 40.19 5.52
C ASN A 69 38.05 38.80 4.93
N SER A 70 39.10 38.01 4.71
CA SER A 70 39.00 36.64 4.21
C SER A 70 38.24 35.74 5.20
N ASP A 71 38.55 35.85 6.49
CA ASP A 71 37.88 35.10 7.56
C ASP A 71 36.39 35.45 7.68
N GLU A 72 36.03 36.73 7.51
CA GLU A 72 34.63 37.17 7.51
C GLU A 72 33.85 36.56 6.33
N VAL A 73 34.44 36.58 5.13
CA VAL A 73 33.85 36.01 3.91
C VAL A 73 33.67 34.49 4.06
N ILE A 74 34.68 33.80 4.60
CA ILE A 74 34.63 32.35 4.89
C ILE A 74 33.50 32.03 5.88
N THR A 75 33.32 32.83 6.92
CA THR A 75 32.28 32.63 7.94
C THR A 75 30.88 32.80 7.35
N LYS A 76 30.65 33.87 6.57
CA LYS A 76 29.38 34.09 5.86
C LYS A 76 29.06 32.95 4.89
N ALA A 77 30.07 32.44 4.17
CA ALA A 77 29.92 31.29 3.28
C ALA A 77 29.50 30.01 4.02
N ARG A 78 30.12 29.74 5.19
CA ARG A 78 29.75 28.59 6.05
C ARG A 78 28.31 28.65 6.54
N LEU A 79 27.85 29.83 6.98
CA LEU A 79 26.46 30.02 7.41
C LEU A 79 25.46 29.73 6.28
N LYS A 80 25.73 30.22 5.06
CA LYS A 80 24.88 29.97 3.89
C LYS A 80 24.84 28.50 3.47
N LEU A 81 25.92 27.75 3.74
CA LEU A 81 25.97 26.29 3.50
C LEU A 81 25.11 25.50 4.49
N GLU A 82 25.07 25.89 5.76
CA GLU A 82 24.19 25.26 6.77
C GLU A 82 22.70 25.56 6.51
N GLU A 83 22.37 26.79 6.11
CA GLU A 83 21.00 27.15 5.68
C GLU A 83 20.51 26.22 4.55
N ARG A 84 21.38 25.92 3.56
CA ARG A 84 21.10 24.93 2.51
C ARG A 84 20.85 23.53 3.05
N ARG A 85 21.62 23.11 4.06
CA ARG A 85 21.49 21.78 4.66
C ARG A 85 20.11 21.63 5.28
N LEU A 86 19.63 22.66 5.98
CA LEU A 86 18.26 22.73 6.51
C LEU A 86 17.22 22.70 5.39
N SER A 87 17.38 23.47 4.31
CA SER A 87 16.45 23.43 3.16
C SER A 87 16.35 22.04 2.52
N ARG A 88 17.46 21.28 2.45
CA ARG A 88 17.45 19.89 1.93
C ARG A 88 16.65 18.93 2.82
N LYS A 89 16.76 19.08 4.15
CA LYS A 89 15.94 18.29 5.08
C LYS A 89 14.46 18.59 4.88
N LEU A 90 14.10 19.87 4.74
CA LEU A 90 12.73 20.32 4.43
C LEU A 90 12.18 19.72 3.13
N VAL A 91 12.97 19.70 2.05
CA VAL A 91 12.57 19.05 0.78
C VAL A 91 12.36 17.54 0.94
N THR A 92 13.16 16.89 1.78
CA THR A 92 13.01 15.45 2.05
C THR A 92 11.73 15.17 2.80
N ILE A 93 11.42 15.96 3.82
CA ILE A 93 10.16 15.88 4.57
C ILE A 93 8.96 16.15 3.66
N ALA A 94 9.04 17.18 2.81
CA ALA A 94 7.97 17.48 1.85
C ALA A 94 7.69 16.31 0.89
N ARG A 95 8.74 15.64 0.38
CA ARG A 95 8.57 14.42 -0.45
C ARG A 95 7.97 13.25 0.32
N MET A 96 8.30 13.10 1.60
CA MET A 96 7.71 12.06 2.46
C MET A 96 6.21 12.32 2.63
N LEU A 97 5.81 13.56 2.93
CA LEU A 97 4.41 13.96 3.05
C LEU A 97 3.65 13.82 1.72
N GLU A 98 4.26 14.18 0.59
CA GLU A 98 3.68 13.98 -0.74
C GLU A 98 3.41 12.49 -1.00
N LYS A 99 4.38 11.62 -0.70
CA LYS A 99 4.22 10.18 -0.86
C LYS A 99 3.10 9.62 0.04
N GLU A 100 3.06 10.01 1.32
CA GLU A 100 1.97 9.60 2.22
C GLU A 100 0.60 10.05 1.70
N GLY A 101 0.50 11.26 1.14
CA GLY A 101 -0.72 11.76 0.52
C GLY A 101 -1.16 10.95 -0.71
N LEU A 102 -0.22 10.55 -1.57
CA LEU A 102 -0.48 9.66 -2.71
C LEU A 102 -0.94 8.27 -2.25
N ASP A 103 -0.26 7.69 -1.27
CA ASP A 103 -0.61 6.37 -0.71
C ASP A 103 -2.02 6.37 -0.10
N LEU A 104 -2.44 7.48 0.53
CA LEU A 104 -3.81 7.67 1.03
C LEU A 104 -4.83 7.80 -0.10
N LEU A 105 -4.48 8.50 -1.19
CA LEU A 105 -5.38 8.68 -2.34
C LEU A 105 -5.66 7.34 -3.04
N ASP A 106 -4.64 6.51 -3.23
CA ASP A 106 -4.76 5.16 -3.78
C ASP A 106 -5.62 4.27 -2.87
N MET A 107 -5.42 4.35 -1.55
CA MET A 107 -6.24 3.61 -0.58
C MET A 107 -7.72 4.01 -0.65
N VAL A 108 -8.02 5.30 -0.76
CA VAL A 108 -9.40 5.82 -0.88
C VAL A 108 -10.00 5.46 -2.24
N ALA A 109 -9.23 5.52 -3.33
CA ALA A 109 -9.69 5.12 -4.66
C ALA A 109 -10.07 3.62 -4.70
N VAL A 110 -9.24 2.76 -4.11
CA VAL A 110 -9.54 1.32 -3.97
C VAL A 110 -10.78 1.10 -3.09
N ALA A 111 -10.91 1.83 -1.99
CA ALA A 111 -12.05 1.72 -1.08
C ALA A 111 -13.38 2.24 -1.67
N THR A 112 -13.34 3.10 -2.70
CA THR A 112 -14.53 3.73 -3.29
C THR A 112 -15.00 3.07 -4.59
N ALA A 113 -14.19 2.24 -5.23
CA ALA A 113 -14.51 1.63 -6.53
C ALA A 113 -14.81 0.12 -6.46
N HIS A 114 -14.40 -0.58 -5.42
CA HIS A 114 -14.47 -2.03 -5.40
C HIS A 114 -15.80 -2.54 -4.82
N GLU A 115 -16.56 -3.30 -5.62
CA GLU A 115 -17.80 -3.93 -5.15
C GLU A 115 -17.50 -4.87 -3.98
N ARG A 116 -18.29 -4.79 -2.90
CA ARG A 116 -18.08 -5.63 -1.71
C ARG A 116 -18.25 -7.11 -2.02
N VAL A 117 -19.04 -7.44 -3.04
CA VAL A 117 -19.34 -8.80 -3.49
C VAL A 117 -19.35 -8.76 -5.01
N GLU A 118 -18.63 -9.65 -5.67
CA GLU A 118 -18.69 -9.79 -7.12
C GLU A 118 -19.81 -10.74 -7.50
N HIS A 119 -20.55 -10.46 -8.56
CA HIS A 119 -21.53 -11.40 -9.09
C HIS A 119 -20.84 -12.62 -9.70
N VAL A 120 -21.23 -13.82 -9.27
CA VAL A 120 -20.71 -15.08 -9.81
C VAL A 120 -21.72 -15.67 -10.81
N PRO A 121 -21.34 -15.88 -12.10
CA PRO A 121 -22.26 -16.46 -13.09
C PRO A 121 -22.79 -17.84 -12.66
N GLY A 122 -24.11 -18.05 -12.80
CA GLY A 122 -24.72 -19.35 -12.50
C GLY A 122 -26.24 -19.33 -12.38
N VAL A 123 -26.83 -20.52 -12.27
CA VAL A 123 -28.26 -20.71 -12.05
C VAL A 123 -28.61 -20.40 -10.60
N SER A 124 -29.58 -19.52 -10.38
CA SER A 124 -30.14 -19.24 -9.06
C SER A 124 -31.14 -20.32 -8.64
N VAL A 125 -31.03 -20.79 -7.40
CA VAL A 125 -31.96 -21.78 -6.81
C VAL A 125 -32.85 -21.19 -5.71
N LEU A 126 -33.00 -19.87 -5.68
CA LEU A 126 -33.68 -19.13 -4.61
C LEU A 126 -35.15 -19.53 -4.42
N TYR A 127 -35.81 -20.00 -5.50
CA TYR A 127 -37.19 -20.45 -5.51
C TYR A 127 -37.37 -21.92 -5.07
N GLN A 128 -36.29 -22.68 -4.88
CA GLN A 128 -36.36 -24.07 -4.43
C GLN A 128 -36.45 -24.11 -2.90
N THR A 129 -37.50 -24.73 -2.36
CA THR A 129 -37.81 -24.73 -0.91
C THR A 129 -36.65 -25.24 -0.06
N THR A 130 -36.02 -26.34 -0.45
CA THR A 130 -34.89 -26.92 0.28
C THR A 130 -33.66 -26.02 0.29
N ALA A 131 -33.32 -25.43 -0.88
CA ALA A 131 -32.19 -24.52 -1.00
C ALA A 131 -32.44 -23.23 -0.20
N SER A 132 -33.66 -22.67 -0.27
CA SER A 132 -34.05 -21.49 0.49
C SER A 132 -33.95 -21.71 2.00
N ASN A 133 -34.40 -22.86 2.50
CA ASN A 133 -34.26 -23.22 3.92
C ASN A 133 -32.79 -23.33 4.34
N MET A 134 -31.92 -23.93 3.51
CA MET A 134 -30.48 -23.99 3.80
C MET A 134 -29.82 -22.61 3.75
N LEU A 135 -30.17 -21.76 2.77
CA LEU A 135 -29.68 -20.38 2.69
C LEU A 135 -30.08 -19.60 3.95
N GLY A 136 -31.31 -19.77 4.45
CA GLY A 136 -31.75 -19.15 5.70
C GLY A 136 -30.87 -19.54 6.90
N LYS A 137 -30.52 -20.83 7.03
CA LYS A 137 -29.60 -21.32 8.07
C LYS A 137 -28.19 -20.74 7.92
N ILE A 138 -27.68 -20.69 6.69
CA ILE A 138 -26.35 -20.11 6.42
C ILE A 138 -26.34 -18.63 6.77
N ILE A 139 -27.34 -17.85 6.32
CA ILE A 139 -27.46 -16.43 6.61
C ILE A 139 -27.59 -16.18 8.13
N TYR A 140 -28.35 -17.01 8.83
CA TYR A 140 -28.43 -16.94 10.29
C TYR A 140 -27.04 -17.17 10.94
N GLY A 141 -26.31 -18.20 10.49
CA GLY A 141 -24.93 -18.43 10.92
C GLY A 141 -23.99 -17.27 10.59
N LEU A 142 -24.14 -16.64 9.43
CA LEU A 142 -23.36 -15.46 9.04
C LEU A 142 -23.64 -14.24 9.94
N ARG A 143 -24.82 -14.13 10.55
CA ARG A 143 -25.16 -13.05 11.50
C ARG A 143 -24.75 -13.31 12.94
N SER A 144 -24.60 -14.58 13.34
CA SER A 144 -24.23 -14.94 14.71
C SER A 144 -22.77 -14.61 15.00
N SER A 145 -22.46 -13.92 16.10
CA SER A 145 -21.06 -13.66 16.52
C SER A 145 -20.32 -14.92 17.01
N GLU A 146 -21.05 -15.99 17.32
CA GLU A 146 -20.50 -17.25 17.84
C GLU A 146 -19.98 -18.18 16.74
N VAL A 147 -20.36 -17.94 15.48
CA VAL A 147 -20.01 -18.79 14.34
C VAL A 147 -18.90 -18.13 13.52
N GLN A 148 -17.71 -18.72 13.45
CA GLN A 148 -16.65 -18.24 12.54
C GLN A 148 -16.60 -19.01 11.23
N LYS A 149 -16.95 -20.30 11.26
CA LYS A 149 -16.81 -21.23 10.12
C LYS A 149 -18.10 -22.00 9.88
N ILE A 150 -18.48 -22.17 8.62
CA ILE A 150 -19.66 -22.92 8.19
C ILE A 150 -19.24 -23.96 7.15
N GLY A 151 -19.42 -25.24 7.46
CA GLY A 151 -19.18 -26.35 6.54
C GLY A 151 -20.48 -26.83 5.88
N ILE A 152 -20.49 -26.91 4.55
CA ILE A 152 -21.58 -27.48 3.75
C ILE A 152 -21.06 -28.75 3.10
N TRP A 153 -21.60 -29.89 3.48
CA TRP A 153 -21.10 -31.18 3.01
C TRP A 153 -22.21 -32.08 2.49
N GLY A 154 -21.83 -33.08 1.68
CA GLY A 154 -22.76 -34.07 1.14
C GLY A 154 -22.28 -34.65 -0.19
N MET A 155 -23.03 -35.61 -0.72
CA MET A 155 -22.69 -36.32 -1.96
C MET A 155 -22.49 -35.37 -3.16
N GLY A 156 -21.75 -35.82 -4.17
CA GLY A 156 -21.66 -35.11 -5.46
C GLY A 156 -23.05 -34.95 -6.11
N GLY A 157 -23.27 -33.86 -6.83
CA GLY A 157 -24.53 -33.62 -7.57
C GLY A 157 -25.68 -33.03 -6.75
N VAL A 158 -25.57 -32.91 -5.42
CA VAL A 158 -26.64 -32.38 -4.55
C VAL A 158 -26.80 -30.84 -4.59
N GLY A 159 -25.98 -30.14 -5.37
CA GLY A 159 -26.12 -28.69 -5.57
C GLY A 159 -25.43 -27.77 -4.56
N LYS A 160 -24.42 -28.23 -3.80
CA LYS A 160 -23.66 -27.40 -2.83
C LYS A 160 -23.03 -26.16 -3.46
N THR A 161 -22.33 -26.35 -4.57
CA THR A 161 -21.74 -25.25 -5.36
C THR A 161 -22.80 -24.25 -5.79
N THR A 162 -23.96 -24.74 -6.27
CA THR A 162 -25.08 -23.89 -6.66
C THR A 162 -25.66 -23.11 -5.47
N LEU A 163 -25.70 -23.72 -4.28
CA LEU A 163 -26.15 -23.09 -3.05
C LEU A 163 -25.24 -21.91 -2.65
N VAL A 164 -23.91 -22.11 -2.63
CA VAL A 164 -22.98 -21.03 -2.25
C VAL A 164 -22.84 -19.95 -3.31
N ARG A 165 -23.03 -20.25 -4.60
CA ARG A 165 -23.15 -19.22 -5.65
C ARG A 165 -24.42 -18.39 -5.49
N THR A 166 -25.55 -19.04 -5.22
CA THR A 166 -26.82 -18.34 -4.96
C THR A 166 -26.70 -17.45 -3.73
N LEU A 167 -26.02 -17.92 -2.67
CA LEU A 167 -25.71 -17.10 -1.50
C LEU A 167 -24.87 -15.87 -1.87
N ASN A 168 -23.78 -16.05 -2.61
CA ASN A 168 -22.91 -14.95 -3.04
C ASN A 168 -23.70 -13.88 -3.79
N ASN A 169 -24.49 -14.28 -4.80
CA ASN A 169 -25.24 -13.31 -5.61
C ASN A 169 -26.34 -12.64 -4.79
N LYS A 170 -26.94 -13.34 -3.84
CA LYS A 170 -27.87 -12.72 -2.89
C LYS A 170 -27.19 -11.65 -2.03
N LEU A 171 -25.95 -11.90 -1.57
CA LEU A 171 -25.16 -10.90 -0.84
C LEU A 171 -24.77 -9.71 -1.74
N HIS A 172 -24.61 -9.93 -3.04
CA HIS A 172 -24.37 -8.86 -4.02
C HIS A 172 -25.60 -7.98 -4.25
N GLU A 173 -26.79 -8.60 -4.39
CA GLU A 173 -28.06 -7.89 -4.68
C GLU A 173 -28.66 -7.20 -3.44
N GLU A 174 -28.55 -7.81 -2.26
CA GLU A 174 -29.21 -7.35 -1.04
C GLU A 174 -28.20 -6.78 -0.02
N ALA A 175 -27.82 -5.51 -0.17
CA ALA A 175 -26.86 -4.85 0.73
C ALA A 175 -27.24 -4.94 2.23
N ALA A 176 -28.54 -5.00 2.55
CA ALA A 176 -29.03 -5.11 3.93
C ALA A 176 -28.68 -6.44 4.62
N ILE A 177 -28.39 -7.51 3.87
CA ILE A 177 -28.02 -8.82 4.42
C ILE A 177 -26.50 -9.06 4.39
N GLN A 178 -25.72 -8.09 3.91
CA GLN A 178 -24.30 -8.19 3.63
C GLN A 178 -23.49 -7.39 4.67
N PRO A 179 -23.06 -8.01 5.79
CA PRO A 179 -22.36 -7.31 6.87
C PRO A 179 -20.83 -7.22 6.66
N PHE A 180 -20.30 -7.69 5.53
CA PHE A 180 -18.85 -7.84 5.32
C PHE A 180 -18.30 -6.67 4.50
N GLY A 181 -17.10 -6.19 4.82
CA GLY A 181 -16.39 -5.23 3.96
C GLY A 181 -16.05 -5.84 2.60
N LEU A 182 -15.81 -7.15 2.57
CA LEU A 182 -15.35 -7.90 1.41
C LEU A 182 -15.89 -9.33 1.40
N VAL A 183 -16.33 -9.82 0.23
CA VAL A 183 -16.70 -11.23 0.00
C VAL A 183 -15.82 -11.80 -1.11
N ILE A 184 -15.13 -12.89 -0.80
CA ILE A 184 -14.17 -13.56 -1.66
C ILE A 184 -14.73 -14.94 -2.00
N PHE A 185 -14.87 -15.24 -3.29
CA PHE A 185 -15.27 -16.55 -3.77
C PHE A 185 -14.07 -17.22 -4.45
N ALA A 186 -13.65 -18.39 -3.98
CA ALA A 186 -12.57 -19.15 -4.60
C ALA A 186 -12.91 -20.64 -4.65
N THR A 187 -12.44 -21.32 -5.69
CA THR A 187 -12.63 -22.76 -5.90
C THR A 187 -11.32 -23.49 -5.66
N ALA A 188 -11.33 -24.50 -4.78
CA ALA A 188 -10.14 -25.27 -4.39
C ALA A 188 -9.75 -26.35 -5.41
N SER A 189 -10.73 -26.87 -6.17
CA SER A 189 -10.60 -27.98 -7.13
C SER A 189 -10.11 -29.30 -6.49
N LYS A 190 -10.23 -30.40 -7.22
CA LYS A 190 -9.92 -31.75 -6.72
C LYS A 190 -8.44 -31.98 -6.41
N ASP A 191 -7.55 -31.46 -7.24
CA ASP A 191 -6.10 -31.69 -7.10
C ASP A 191 -5.47 -30.81 -6.03
N PHE A 192 -6.21 -29.79 -5.56
CA PHE A 192 -5.81 -28.77 -4.59
C PHE A 192 -4.41 -28.22 -4.84
N ASP A 193 -4.34 -27.15 -5.63
CA ASP A 193 -3.14 -26.32 -5.77
C ASP A 193 -3.32 -25.01 -4.97
N PRO A 194 -2.60 -24.82 -3.85
CA PRO A 194 -2.66 -23.58 -3.07
C PRO A 194 -2.44 -22.33 -3.92
N ARG A 195 -1.59 -22.41 -4.95
CA ARG A 195 -1.29 -21.26 -5.81
C ARG A 195 -2.48 -20.86 -6.66
N THR A 196 -3.29 -21.83 -7.11
CA THR A 196 -4.51 -21.57 -7.87
C THR A 196 -5.56 -20.87 -7.00
N VAL A 197 -5.69 -21.24 -5.73
CA VAL A 197 -6.59 -20.57 -4.79
C VAL A 197 -6.08 -19.17 -4.43
N GLN A 198 -4.79 -19.03 -4.14
CA GLN A 198 -4.18 -17.73 -3.87
C GLN A 198 -4.32 -16.76 -5.03
N LYS A 199 -4.23 -17.21 -6.29
CA LYS A 199 -4.44 -16.35 -7.45
C LYS A 199 -5.86 -15.79 -7.49
N GLN A 200 -6.88 -16.62 -7.28
CA GLN A 200 -8.28 -16.18 -7.21
C GLN A 200 -8.49 -15.16 -6.08
N ILE A 201 -7.90 -15.42 -4.91
CA ILE A 201 -7.96 -14.47 -3.78
C ILE A 201 -7.21 -13.17 -4.09
N ALA A 202 -6.03 -13.26 -4.71
CA ALA A 202 -5.20 -12.12 -5.06
C ALA A 202 -5.88 -11.23 -6.11
N GLU A 203 -6.47 -11.83 -7.14
CA GLU A 203 -7.29 -11.13 -8.14
C GLU A 203 -8.44 -10.37 -7.46
N ARG A 204 -9.17 -11.04 -6.57
CA ARG A 204 -10.24 -10.43 -5.79
C ARG A 204 -9.79 -9.28 -4.87
N LEU A 205 -8.51 -9.25 -4.50
CA LEU A 205 -7.90 -8.25 -3.63
C LEU A 205 -7.13 -7.16 -4.38
N ASP A 206 -7.20 -7.15 -5.72
CA ASP A 206 -6.41 -6.29 -6.61
C ASP A 206 -4.89 -6.41 -6.36
N ILE A 207 -4.42 -7.62 -6.08
CA ILE A 207 -3.00 -7.94 -5.85
C ILE A 207 -2.41 -8.50 -7.14
N ASP A 208 -1.52 -7.74 -7.77
CA ASP A 208 -0.75 -8.22 -8.93
C ASP A 208 0.07 -9.48 -8.57
N THR A 209 -0.13 -10.57 -9.30
CA THR A 209 0.64 -11.80 -9.13
C THR A 209 1.82 -11.84 -10.09
N ARG A 210 2.99 -12.29 -9.63
CA ARG A 210 4.19 -12.42 -10.49
C ARG A 210 4.41 -13.89 -10.91
N LEU A 211 4.88 -14.10 -12.13
CA LEU A 211 5.13 -15.45 -12.71
C LEU A 211 6.01 -16.33 -11.82
N GLU A 212 7.05 -15.77 -11.20
CA GLU A 212 8.01 -16.46 -10.32
C GLU A 212 7.75 -16.20 -8.82
N GLU A 213 6.57 -15.71 -8.44
CA GLU A 213 6.22 -15.55 -7.03
C GLU A 213 5.96 -16.89 -6.34
N THR A 214 6.63 -17.10 -5.20
CA THR A 214 6.41 -18.27 -4.34
C THR A 214 5.07 -18.14 -3.61
N VAL A 215 4.53 -19.29 -3.19
CA VAL A 215 3.25 -19.39 -2.46
C VAL A 215 3.31 -18.58 -1.17
N GLU A 216 4.43 -18.63 -0.44
CA GLU A 216 4.62 -17.94 0.85
C GLU A 216 4.66 -16.42 0.67
N ARG A 217 5.28 -15.95 -0.42
CA ARG A 217 5.38 -14.51 -0.72
C ARG A 217 4.01 -13.94 -1.09
N LEU A 218 3.21 -14.69 -1.85
CA LEU A 218 1.84 -14.28 -2.18
C LEU A 218 0.92 -14.36 -0.96
N ALA A 219 1.02 -15.42 -0.13
CA ALA A 219 0.30 -15.57 1.13
C ALA A 219 0.50 -14.35 2.04
N ARG A 220 1.75 -13.91 2.23
CA ARG A 220 2.06 -12.74 3.05
C ARG A 220 1.40 -11.46 2.54
N ARG A 221 1.32 -11.28 1.22
CA ARG A 221 0.68 -10.09 0.62
C ARG A 221 -0.84 -10.14 0.79
N ILE A 222 -1.45 -11.31 0.57
CA ILE A 222 -2.86 -11.55 0.83
C ILE A 222 -3.18 -11.25 2.29
N TYR A 223 -2.40 -11.79 3.21
CA TYR A 223 -2.56 -11.58 4.66
C TYR A 223 -2.53 -10.09 5.04
N VAL A 224 -1.50 -9.36 4.63
CA VAL A 224 -1.36 -7.91 4.92
C VAL A 224 -2.51 -7.10 4.30
N ARG A 225 -2.99 -7.49 3.11
CA ARG A 225 -4.12 -6.80 2.46
C ARG A 225 -5.43 -7.09 3.18
N LEU A 226 -5.65 -8.33 3.62
CA LEU A 226 -6.82 -8.72 4.40
C LEU A 226 -6.80 -8.11 5.80
N GLU A 227 -5.63 -7.89 6.42
CA GLU A 227 -5.54 -7.16 7.70
C GLU A 227 -6.11 -5.74 7.62
N LYS A 228 -5.99 -5.08 6.45
CA LYS A 228 -6.54 -3.74 6.22
C LYS A 228 -8.06 -3.70 6.03
N GLU A 229 -8.69 -4.84 5.72
CA GLU A 229 -10.15 -4.91 5.64
C GLU A 229 -10.78 -4.89 7.03
N ASN A 230 -11.96 -4.27 7.20
CA ASN A 230 -12.64 -4.34 8.50
C ASN A 230 -13.02 -5.78 8.85
N ASN A 231 -13.66 -6.47 7.91
CA ASN A 231 -14.03 -7.87 7.99
C ASN A 231 -14.24 -8.45 6.58
N PHE A 232 -14.11 -9.77 6.45
CA PHE A 232 -14.33 -10.45 5.17
C PHE A 232 -15.12 -11.75 5.33
N LEU A 233 -15.79 -12.17 4.26
CA LEU A 233 -16.32 -13.52 4.09
C LEU A 233 -15.51 -14.23 3.00
N LEU A 234 -14.92 -15.36 3.33
CA LEU A 234 -14.27 -16.24 2.36
C LEU A 234 -15.18 -17.45 2.09
N ILE A 235 -15.56 -17.65 0.83
CA ILE A 235 -16.28 -18.83 0.35
C ILE A 235 -15.29 -19.69 -0.43
N LEU A 236 -14.93 -20.85 0.13
CA LEU A 236 -14.10 -21.88 -0.49
C LEU A 236 -14.97 -23.02 -1.02
N ASP A 237 -15.17 -23.06 -2.33
CA ASP A 237 -15.97 -24.09 -2.99
C ASP A 237 -15.14 -25.32 -3.40
N ASP A 238 -15.77 -26.48 -3.31
CA ASP A 238 -15.28 -27.80 -3.72
C ASP A 238 -13.93 -28.15 -3.09
N VAL A 239 -13.89 -28.17 -1.75
CA VAL A 239 -12.73 -28.56 -0.93
C VAL A 239 -12.67 -30.08 -0.79
N TRP A 240 -11.53 -30.68 -1.16
CA TRP A 240 -11.33 -32.15 -1.16
C TRP A 240 -10.36 -32.64 -0.09
N LYS A 241 -9.54 -31.77 0.48
CA LYS A 241 -8.50 -32.07 1.48
C LYS A 241 -8.46 -30.95 2.52
N ASP A 242 -7.76 -31.18 3.63
CA ASP A 242 -7.52 -30.13 4.64
C ASP A 242 -6.81 -28.94 4.00
N ILE A 243 -7.32 -27.74 4.28
CA ILE A 243 -6.78 -26.48 3.77
C ILE A 243 -6.03 -25.79 4.90
N ASP A 244 -4.75 -25.57 4.67
CA ASP A 244 -3.94 -24.67 5.50
C ASP A 244 -4.27 -23.21 5.12
N LEU A 245 -4.98 -22.52 6.02
CA LEU A 245 -5.34 -21.11 5.85
C LEU A 245 -4.12 -20.19 5.91
N ASP A 246 -3.09 -20.55 6.67
CA ASP A 246 -1.85 -19.79 6.77
C ASP A 246 -1.10 -19.86 5.42
N LEU A 247 -1.12 -21.02 4.76
CA LEU A 247 -0.59 -21.20 3.40
C LEU A 247 -1.33 -20.36 2.36
N LEU A 248 -2.64 -20.13 2.54
CA LEU A 248 -3.41 -19.24 1.67
C LEU A 248 -3.25 -17.75 2.02
N GLY A 249 -2.63 -17.43 3.16
CA GLY A 249 -2.51 -16.07 3.66
C GLY A 249 -3.80 -15.53 4.29
N ILE A 250 -4.69 -16.41 4.75
CA ILE A 250 -5.97 -16.03 5.36
C ILE A 250 -5.76 -15.83 6.87
N PRO A 251 -5.98 -14.62 7.41
CA PRO A 251 -5.89 -14.39 8.85
C PRO A 251 -6.87 -15.26 9.63
N ARG A 252 -6.46 -15.65 10.83
CA ARG A 252 -7.33 -16.40 11.75
C ARG A 252 -8.56 -15.59 12.10
N THR A 253 -9.74 -16.19 11.94
CA THR A 253 -11.02 -15.52 12.19
C THR A 253 -11.21 -15.13 13.65
N GLU A 254 -10.51 -15.79 14.59
CA GLU A 254 -10.50 -15.44 16.01
C GLU A 254 -9.78 -14.09 16.25
N GLU A 255 -8.77 -13.78 15.44
CA GLU A 255 -7.97 -12.55 15.52
C GLU A 255 -8.66 -11.39 14.78
N LYS A 256 -9.50 -11.69 13.78
CA LYS A 256 -10.23 -10.71 12.97
C LYS A 256 -11.75 -10.79 13.16
N LYS A 257 -12.22 -10.29 14.30
CA LYS A 257 -13.64 -10.29 14.70
C LYS A 257 -14.57 -9.86 13.56
N GLY A 258 -15.61 -10.67 13.31
CA GLY A 258 -16.61 -10.41 12.27
C GLY A 258 -16.27 -10.99 10.90
N SER A 259 -15.06 -11.56 10.71
CA SER A 259 -14.72 -12.30 9.49
C SER A 259 -15.16 -13.76 9.58
N LYS A 260 -15.52 -14.37 8.43
CA LYS A 260 -16.08 -15.73 8.38
C LYS A 260 -15.59 -16.53 7.19
N ILE A 261 -15.68 -17.85 7.32
CA ILE A 261 -15.32 -18.80 6.27
C ILE A 261 -16.49 -19.75 6.02
N ILE A 262 -16.89 -19.89 4.76
CA ILE A 262 -17.77 -20.96 4.28
C ILE A 262 -16.91 -21.91 3.46
N LEU A 263 -17.07 -23.22 3.70
CA LEU A 263 -16.45 -24.25 2.88
C LEU A 263 -17.50 -25.23 2.37
N THR A 264 -17.36 -25.69 1.13
CA THR A 264 -18.13 -26.83 0.62
C THR A 264 -17.23 -28.05 0.44
N SER A 265 -17.70 -29.23 0.85
CA SER A 265 -16.93 -30.49 0.70
C SER A 265 -17.83 -31.68 0.39
N ARG A 266 -17.25 -32.78 -0.10
CA ARG A 266 -17.94 -34.06 -0.28
C ARG A 266 -17.93 -34.95 0.96
N MET A 267 -17.00 -34.72 1.89
CA MET A 267 -16.80 -35.54 3.07
C MET A 267 -16.94 -34.71 4.34
N LEU A 268 -17.39 -35.35 5.42
CA LEU A 268 -17.44 -34.73 6.75
C LEU A 268 -16.18 -35.13 7.53
N ASN A 269 -15.01 -34.64 7.11
CA ASN A 269 -13.76 -34.84 7.85
C ASN A 269 -13.03 -33.50 7.96
N TYR A 270 -13.53 -32.59 8.81
CA TYR A 270 -12.85 -31.32 9.16
C TYR A 270 -13.25 -30.88 10.57
#